data_AF-A0A0M8W136-F1
#
_entry.id   AF-A0A0M8W136-F1
#
_cell.length_a   1.000
_cell.length_b   1.000
_cell.length_c   1.000
_cell.angle_alpha   90.00
_cell.angle_beta   90.00
_cell.angle_gamma   90.00
#
_symmetry.space_group_name_H-M   'P 1'
#
loop_
_entity.id
_entity.type
_entity.pdbx_description
1 polymer ?
#
loop_
_entity_poly.entity_id
_entity_poly.type
_entity_poly.pdbx_seq_one_letter_code
_entity_poly.pdbx_strand_id
1 'polypeptide(L)'
;MAVLDALRDVRTGIISDPGPGAGAASRAAVALHEAFPGRFADEALVHWGAKDGRGIFDRAVAGAGEATADDCVFVGEDARERAFAREAGMRTAADPVFARAATQNRPVHRAWIELPDGRGLPELTTAVNDTEAVVVRRVSERLVLAMVTTRGTEALERAGFPVDLQELVDSGPMDDAERRASEKFISDLLARGEAVYEGEEPTPRTTHVVTSEDDGRLTVRRLRFR
;
A
#
# COMPACT_ATOMS: atom_id res chain seq x y z
N MET A 1 14.69 4.26 7.23
CA MET A 1 15.68 3.55 8.08
C MET A 1 15.01 2.70 9.15
N ALA A 2 14.15 3.27 10.00
CA ALA A 2 13.49 2.55 11.10
C ALA A 2 12.85 1.19 10.71
N VAL A 3 12.18 1.11 9.55
CA VAL A 3 11.56 -0.15 9.08
C VAL A 3 12.59 -1.23 8.73
N LEU A 4 13.71 -0.87 8.09
CA LEU A 4 14.79 -1.82 7.79
C LEU A 4 15.59 -2.21 9.05
N ASP A 5 15.65 -1.33 10.05
CA ASP A 5 16.21 -1.63 11.37
C ASP A 5 15.34 -2.66 12.13
N ALA A 6 14.02 -2.58 11.96
CA ALA A 6 13.08 -3.55 12.48
C ALA A 6 13.16 -4.93 11.79
N LEU A 7 13.93 -5.08 10.71
CA LEU A 7 14.16 -6.33 9.98
C LEU A 7 15.60 -6.86 10.12
N ARG A 8 16.40 -6.36 11.08
CA ARG A 8 17.82 -6.72 11.24
C ARG A 8 18.10 -8.21 11.53
N ASP A 9 17.10 -8.92 12.05
CA ASP A 9 17.10 -10.36 12.34
C ASP A 9 16.70 -11.22 11.13
N VAL A 10 16.34 -10.60 10.01
CA VAL A 10 15.94 -11.26 8.77
C VAL A 10 17.03 -11.04 7.72
N ARG A 11 17.34 -12.07 6.93
CA ARG A 11 18.22 -11.91 5.75
C ARG A 11 17.47 -11.09 4.70
N THR A 12 18.02 -9.95 4.31
CA THR A 12 17.41 -9.04 3.33
C THR A 12 18.24 -8.96 2.06
N GLY A 13 17.56 -9.02 0.91
CA GLY A 13 18.15 -8.91 -0.43
C GLY A 13 17.54 -7.79 -1.27
N ILE A 14 17.95 -7.72 -2.53
CA ILE A 14 17.40 -6.79 -3.52
C ILE A 14 17.05 -7.57 -4.79
N ILE A 15 15.85 -7.32 -5.31
CA ILE A 15 15.47 -7.67 -6.68
C ILE A 15 15.10 -6.38 -7.38
N SER A 16 15.88 -5.99 -8.39
CA SER A 16 15.69 -4.70 -9.05
C SER A 16 16.03 -4.76 -10.53
N ASP A 17 15.24 -4.05 -11.33
CA ASP A 17 15.58 -3.80 -12.73
C ASP A 17 16.43 -2.53 -12.80
N PRO A 18 17.74 -2.62 -13.11
CA PRO A 18 18.59 -1.45 -13.19
C PRO A 18 18.37 -0.63 -14.48
N GLY A 19 17.47 -1.08 -15.37
CA GLY A 19 17.24 -0.49 -16.67
C GLY A 19 18.28 -0.91 -17.71
N PRO A 20 18.16 -0.39 -18.94
CA PRO A 20 18.98 -0.82 -20.06
C PRO A 20 20.41 -0.27 -20.00
N GLY A 21 21.32 -0.99 -20.68
CA GLY A 21 22.66 -0.50 -20.99
C GLY A 21 23.79 -1.16 -20.21
N ALA A 22 24.99 -1.18 -20.82
CA ALA A 22 26.18 -1.71 -20.20
C ALA A 22 26.48 -0.98 -18.87
N GLY A 23 26.76 -1.76 -17.82
CA GLY A 23 27.08 -1.25 -16.49
C GLY A 23 25.90 -0.68 -15.70
N ALA A 24 24.65 -0.82 -16.16
CA ALA A 24 23.47 -0.38 -15.40
C ALA A 24 23.40 -1.06 -14.02
N ALA A 25 23.56 -2.39 -13.98
CA ALA A 25 23.63 -3.15 -12.73
C ALA A 25 24.77 -2.69 -11.81
N SER A 26 25.96 -2.40 -12.35
CA SER A 26 27.10 -1.91 -11.55
C SER A 26 26.82 -0.52 -10.95
N ARG A 27 26.21 0.39 -11.72
CA ARG A 27 25.81 1.70 -11.21
C ARG A 27 24.73 1.58 -10.13
N ALA A 28 23.75 0.70 -10.34
CA ALA A 28 22.71 0.42 -9.36
C ALA A 28 23.29 -0.18 -8.06
N ALA A 29 24.28 -1.08 -8.17
CA ALA A 29 24.96 -1.65 -7.01
C ALA A 29 25.75 -0.60 -6.22
N VAL A 30 26.45 0.32 -6.90
CA VAL A 30 27.14 1.46 -6.24
C VAL A 30 26.13 2.34 -5.52
N ALA A 31 25.06 2.75 -6.20
CA ALA A 31 24.02 3.59 -5.61
C ALA A 31 23.33 2.91 -4.40
N LEU A 32 23.10 1.59 -4.47
CA LEU A 32 22.56 0.80 -3.37
C LEU A 32 23.50 0.84 -2.16
N HIS A 33 24.80 0.64 -2.37
CA HIS A 33 25.79 0.66 -1.30
C HIS A 33 25.91 2.05 -0.64
N GLU A 34 25.89 3.11 -1.45
CA GLU A 34 25.91 4.49 -0.96
C GLU A 34 24.65 4.84 -0.17
N ALA A 35 23.47 4.41 -0.64
CA ALA A 35 22.20 4.69 0.02
C ALA A 35 21.98 3.86 1.29
N PHE A 36 22.52 2.63 1.35
CA PHE A 36 22.35 1.72 2.48
C PHE A 36 23.68 1.08 2.92
N PRO A 37 24.60 1.87 3.51
CA PRO A 37 25.91 1.36 3.92
C PRO A 37 25.77 0.16 4.88
N GLY A 38 26.47 -0.93 4.56
CA GLY A 38 26.48 -2.15 5.37
C GLY A 38 25.20 -3.00 5.31
N ARG A 39 24.26 -2.68 4.43
CA ARG A 39 23.05 -3.48 4.17
C ARG A 39 23.17 -4.21 2.83
N PHE A 40 22.35 -5.27 2.66
CA PHE A 40 22.27 -6.06 1.42
C PHE A 40 23.63 -6.60 0.93
N ALA A 41 24.51 -6.96 1.86
CA ALA A 41 25.87 -7.41 1.55
C ALA A 41 25.95 -8.88 1.07
N ASP A 42 24.85 -9.62 1.18
CA ASP A 42 24.77 -11.00 0.72
C ASP A 42 24.51 -11.02 -0.79
N GLU A 43 25.58 -11.19 -1.58
CA GLU A 43 25.52 -11.20 -3.04
C GLU A 43 24.57 -12.28 -3.59
N ALA A 44 24.37 -13.38 -2.85
CA ALA A 44 23.43 -14.43 -3.25
C ALA A 44 21.97 -13.97 -3.21
N LEU A 45 21.67 -12.86 -2.51
CA LEU A 45 20.34 -12.26 -2.40
C LEU A 45 20.19 -10.98 -3.24
N VAL A 46 21.17 -10.64 -4.08
CA VAL A 46 21.13 -9.45 -4.94
C VAL A 46 20.94 -9.87 -6.40
N HIS A 47 19.76 -9.60 -6.94
CA HIS A 47 19.37 -9.99 -8.28
C HIS A 47 19.01 -8.76 -9.13
N TRP A 48 19.77 -8.57 -10.20
CA TRP A 48 19.53 -7.51 -11.18
C TRP A 48 18.84 -8.08 -12.42
N GLY A 49 17.76 -7.44 -12.86
CA GLY A 49 17.07 -7.78 -14.11
C GLY A 49 15.59 -7.41 -14.10
N ALA A 50 14.96 -7.53 -15.26
CA ALA A 50 13.54 -7.28 -15.43
C ALA A 50 12.69 -8.19 -14.51
N LYS A 51 11.61 -7.60 -13.99
CA LYS A 51 10.58 -8.29 -13.18
C LYS A 51 9.32 -8.53 -14.00
N ASP A 52 9.50 -9.01 -15.22
CA ASP A 52 8.45 -9.26 -16.23
C ASP A 52 7.89 -10.69 -16.21
N GLY A 53 8.36 -11.51 -15.26
CA GLY A 53 7.87 -12.86 -15.02
C GLY A 53 8.47 -13.49 -13.76
N ARG A 54 8.04 -14.71 -13.43
CA ARG A 54 8.46 -15.43 -12.22
C ARG A 54 9.97 -15.74 -12.13
N GLY A 55 10.69 -15.77 -13.25
CA GLY A 55 12.04 -16.33 -13.32
C GLY A 55 13.09 -15.62 -12.45
N ILE A 56 12.98 -14.31 -12.22
CA ILE A 56 13.90 -13.61 -11.32
C ILE A 56 13.61 -13.91 -9.84
N PHE A 57 12.35 -14.14 -9.51
CA PHE A 57 11.90 -14.53 -8.17
C PHE A 57 12.33 -15.96 -7.85
N ASP A 58 12.24 -16.89 -8.82
CA ASP A 58 12.76 -18.26 -8.68
C ASP A 58 14.27 -18.25 -8.38
N ARG A 59 15.04 -17.39 -9.06
CA ARG A 59 16.48 -17.21 -8.76
C ARG A 59 16.72 -16.63 -7.38
N ALA A 60 15.87 -15.71 -6.93
CA ALA A 60 15.97 -15.13 -5.60
C ALA A 60 15.69 -16.14 -4.48
N VAL A 61 14.68 -16.99 -4.66
CA VAL A 61 14.41 -18.11 -3.75
C VAL A 61 15.58 -19.07 -3.73
N ALA A 62 16.15 -19.44 -4.89
CA ALA A 62 17.32 -20.30 -4.94
C ALA A 62 18.55 -19.68 -4.23
N GLY A 63 18.73 -18.35 -4.33
CA GLY A 63 19.76 -17.60 -3.64
C GLY A 63 19.59 -17.57 -2.11
N ALA A 64 18.37 -17.77 -1.61
CA ALA A 64 18.09 -17.83 -0.18
C ALA A 64 18.63 -19.11 0.50
N GLY A 65 19.03 -20.13 -0.28
CA GLY A 65 19.66 -21.36 0.22
C GLY A 65 18.63 -22.36 0.74
N GLU A 66 18.67 -22.67 2.03
CA GLU A 66 17.78 -23.67 2.65
C GLU A 66 16.35 -23.20 2.84
N ALA A 67 16.08 -21.89 2.70
CA ALA A 67 14.74 -21.33 2.81
C ALA A 67 13.86 -21.80 1.64
N THR A 68 12.61 -22.17 1.92
CA THR A 68 11.64 -22.46 0.87
C THR A 68 11.03 -21.17 0.33
N ALA A 69 10.32 -21.26 -0.80
CA ALA A 69 9.67 -20.09 -1.39
C ALA A 69 8.69 -19.41 -0.42
N ASP A 70 7.94 -20.19 0.37
CA ASP A 70 6.98 -19.70 1.35
C ASP A 70 7.60 -19.14 2.64
N ASP A 71 8.91 -19.32 2.84
CA ASP A 71 9.70 -18.61 3.86
C ASP A 71 10.13 -17.22 3.38
N CYS A 72 10.07 -16.97 2.07
CA CYS A 72 10.51 -15.73 1.45
C CYS A 72 9.36 -14.74 1.27
N VAL A 73 9.64 -13.45 1.53
CA VAL A 73 8.72 -12.34 1.30
C VAL A 73 9.30 -11.40 0.26
N PHE A 74 8.58 -11.19 -0.84
CA PHE A 74 8.87 -10.11 -1.77
C PHE A 74 8.12 -8.83 -1.35
N VAL A 75 8.84 -7.72 -1.26
CA VAL A 75 8.28 -6.41 -0.94
C VAL A 75 8.39 -5.50 -2.16
N GLY A 76 7.27 -5.00 -2.68
CA GLY A 76 7.26 -4.11 -3.84
C GLY A 76 5.91 -3.47 -4.08
N GLU A 77 5.90 -2.21 -4.54
CA GLU A 77 4.69 -1.42 -4.77
C GLU A 77 3.87 -1.91 -5.98
N ASP A 78 4.54 -2.48 -7.00
CA ASP A 78 3.90 -2.95 -8.23
C ASP A 78 3.15 -4.29 -7.99
N ALA A 79 1.85 -4.29 -8.26
CA ALA A 79 1.00 -5.45 -8.04
C ALA A 79 1.27 -6.62 -9.01
N ARG A 80 1.76 -6.34 -10.23
CA ARG A 80 2.13 -7.36 -11.22
C ARG A 80 3.42 -8.05 -10.80
N GLU A 81 4.41 -7.30 -10.32
CA GLU A 81 5.63 -7.89 -9.76
C GLU A 81 5.32 -8.79 -8.56
N ARG A 82 4.41 -8.35 -7.67
CA ARG A 82 3.93 -9.20 -6.57
C ARG A 82 3.21 -10.45 -7.09
N ALA A 83 2.45 -10.38 -8.18
CA ALA A 83 1.81 -11.56 -8.77
C ALA A 83 2.86 -12.59 -9.23
N PHE A 84 3.93 -12.16 -9.93
CA PHE A 84 5.02 -13.05 -10.33
C PHE A 84 5.78 -13.65 -9.14
N ALA A 85 5.96 -12.89 -8.06
CA ALA A 85 6.54 -13.41 -6.83
C ALA A 85 5.67 -14.53 -6.20
N ARG A 86 4.33 -14.38 -6.23
CA ARG A 86 3.41 -15.43 -5.77
C ARG A 86 3.43 -16.66 -6.66
N GLU A 87 3.56 -16.49 -7.98
CA GLU A 87 3.75 -17.61 -8.91
C GLU A 87 5.05 -18.40 -8.62
N ALA A 88 6.07 -17.73 -8.10
CA ALA A 88 7.29 -18.35 -7.58
C ALA A 88 7.13 -18.96 -6.18
N GLY A 89 5.95 -18.87 -5.56
CA GLY A 89 5.64 -19.40 -4.23
C GLY A 89 5.99 -18.48 -3.07
N MET A 90 6.43 -17.25 -3.34
CA MET A 90 6.76 -16.27 -2.31
C MET A 90 5.51 -15.66 -1.69
N ARG A 91 5.61 -15.25 -0.43
CA ARG A 91 4.66 -14.30 0.17
C ARG A 91 5.00 -12.89 -0.30
N THR A 92 4.06 -11.97 -0.18
CA THR A 92 4.23 -10.61 -0.72
C THR A 92 3.73 -9.55 0.23
N ALA A 93 4.37 -8.38 0.17
CA ALA A 93 3.92 -7.16 0.84
C ALA A 93 4.03 -5.96 -0.12
N ALA A 94 3.07 -5.04 -0.05
CA ALA A 94 3.07 -3.83 -0.86
C ALA A 94 4.01 -2.74 -0.32
N ASP A 95 4.41 -2.83 0.95
CA ASP A 95 5.27 -1.86 1.63
C ASP A 95 6.17 -2.58 2.67
N PRO A 96 7.43 -2.15 2.89
CA PRO A 96 8.32 -2.72 3.90
C PRO A 96 7.73 -2.81 5.31
N VAL A 97 6.83 -1.90 5.69
CA VAL A 97 6.12 -1.92 6.98
C VAL A 97 5.34 -3.24 7.17
N PHE A 98 4.87 -3.85 6.09
CA PHE A 98 4.10 -5.09 6.11
C PHE A 98 4.95 -6.36 5.95
N ALA A 99 6.27 -6.24 5.79
CA ALA A 99 7.14 -7.40 5.55
C ALA A 99 6.99 -8.48 6.63
N ARG A 100 6.99 -8.09 7.92
CA ARG A 100 6.77 -9.03 9.03
C ARG A 100 5.36 -9.60 9.06
N ALA A 101 4.35 -8.81 8.68
CA ALA A 101 2.98 -9.28 8.61
C ALA A 101 2.87 -10.41 7.56
N ALA A 102 3.50 -10.24 6.40
CA ALA A 102 3.57 -11.28 5.37
C ALA A 102 4.29 -12.55 5.86
N THR A 103 5.45 -12.43 6.53
CA THR A 103 6.14 -13.59 7.15
C THR A 103 5.29 -14.33 8.18
N GLN A 104 4.33 -13.64 8.80
CA GLN A 104 3.45 -14.19 9.83
C GLN A 104 2.06 -14.58 9.30
N ASN A 105 1.83 -14.50 7.98
CA ASN A 105 0.51 -14.69 7.36
C ASN A 105 -0.58 -13.82 7.99
N ARG A 106 -0.22 -12.62 8.46
CA ARG A 106 -1.17 -11.64 8.98
C ARG A 106 -1.72 -10.80 7.82
N PRO A 107 -3.05 -10.66 7.72
CA PRO A 107 -3.66 -9.93 6.62
C PRO A 107 -3.36 -8.43 6.68
N VAL A 108 -3.29 -7.83 5.50
CA VAL A 108 -3.28 -6.37 5.30
C VAL A 108 -4.60 -6.01 4.61
N HIS A 109 -5.32 -5.08 5.22
CA HIS A 109 -6.61 -4.59 4.75
C HIS A 109 -6.47 -3.18 4.19
N ARG A 110 -7.37 -2.82 3.27
CA ARG A 110 -7.60 -1.41 2.99
C ARG A 110 -8.44 -0.82 4.11
N ALA A 111 -8.26 0.46 4.38
CA ALA A 111 -9.04 1.15 5.38
C ALA A 111 -9.31 2.59 4.95
N TRP A 112 -10.52 3.05 5.24
CA TRP A 112 -10.84 4.47 5.27
C TRP A 112 -10.51 5.04 6.64
N ILE A 113 -9.83 6.18 6.63
CA ILE A 113 -9.54 6.95 7.85
C ILE A 113 -10.16 8.33 7.69
N GLU A 114 -11.17 8.63 8.51
CA GLU A 114 -11.72 9.97 8.63
C GLU A 114 -10.88 10.76 9.64
N LEU A 115 -10.25 11.84 9.18
CA LEU A 115 -9.45 12.72 10.02
C LEU A 115 -10.39 13.45 11.01
N PRO A 116 -10.10 13.40 12.33
CA PRO A 116 -10.86 14.12 13.34
C PRO A 116 -10.81 15.65 13.18
N ASP A 117 -11.74 16.36 13.82
CA ASP A 117 -11.70 17.82 13.86
C ASP A 117 -10.41 18.32 14.50
N GLY A 118 -9.77 19.32 13.86
CA GLY A 118 -8.50 19.88 14.34
C GLY A 118 -7.29 18.98 14.10
N ARG A 119 -7.43 17.85 13.39
CA ARG A 119 -6.32 16.99 12.97
C ARG A 119 -6.26 16.88 11.46
N GLY A 120 -5.06 16.98 10.91
CA GLY A 120 -4.78 16.92 9.50
C GLY A 120 -3.97 15.69 9.11
N LEU A 121 -3.56 15.68 7.84
CA LEU A 121 -2.67 14.67 7.31
C LEU A 121 -1.32 14.61 8.05
N PRO A 122 -0.68 15.72 8.49
CA PRO A 122 0.58 15.65 9.22
C PRO A 122 0.50 14.84 10.53
N GLU A 123 -0.60 14.99 11.28
CA GLU A 123 -0.83 14.24 12.51
C GLU A 123 -1.08 12.75 12.22
N LEU A 124 -1.82 12.44 11.16
CA LEU A 124 -1.99 11.06 10.70
C LEU A 124 -0.66 10.46 10.24
N THR A 125 0.12 11.17 9.43
CA THR A 125 1.45 10.74 8.96
C THR A 125 2.37 10.43 10.14
N THR A 126 2.33 11.25 11.19
CA THR A 126 3.09 11.00 12.41
C THR A 126 2.60 9.73 13.11
N ALA A 127 1.29 9.53 13.22
CA ALA A 127 0.72 8.35 13.84
C ALA A 127 1.02 7.06 13.07
N VAL A 128 0.99 7.08 11.73
CA VAL A 128 1.24 5.87 10.92
C VAL A 128 2.70 5.43 10.97
N ASN A 129 3.66 6.37 11.10
CA ASN A 129 5.11 6.08 11.07
C ASN A 129 5.57 5.06 12.11
N ASP A 130 4.88 4.97 13.25
CA ASP A 130 5.22 4.06 14.35
C ASP A 130 4.29 2.83 14.41
N THR A 131 3.58 2.54 13.31
CA THR A 131 2.55 1.50 13.27
C THR A 131 2.64 0.64 12.02
N GLU A 132 1.86 -0.44 11.98
CA GLU A 132 1.68 -1.26 10.78
C GLU A 132 0.56 -0.67 9.89
N ALA A 133 0.75 0.57 9.45
CA ALA A 133 -0.17 1.30 8.58
C ALA A 133 0.58 2.17 7.57
N VAL A 134 0.04 2.29 6.37
CA VAL A 134 0.61 3.11 5.28
C VAL A 134 -0.51 3.89 4.61
N VAL A 135 -0.33 5.20 4.47
CA VAL A 135 -1.25 6.04 3.70
C VAL A 135 -1.05 5.76 2.21
N VAL A 136 -2.11 5.32 1.53
CA VAL A 136 -2.09 5.04 0.09
C VAL A 136 -2.39 6.31 -0.70
N ARG A 137 -3.48 6.99 -0.34
CA ARG A 137 -3.90 8.23 -1.02
C ARG A 137 -4.77 9.09 -0.11
N ARG A 138 -4.64 10.40 -0.25
CA ARG A 138 -5.59 11.37 0.30
C ARG A 138 -6.75 11.53 -0.69
N VAL A 139 -7.96 11.18 -0.27
CA VAL A 139 -9.16 11.30 -1.11
C VAL A 139 -9.82 12.65 -0.98
N SER A 140 -9.83 13.21 0.23
CA SER A 140 -10.31 14.57 0.47
C SER A 140 -9.51 15.24 1.57
N GLU A 141 -9.91 16.44 1.98
CA GLU A 141 -9.26 17.09 3.11
C GLU A 141 -9.23 16.24 4.38
N ARG A 142 -10.23 15.37 4.54
CA ARG A 142 -10.49 14.60 5.75
C ARG A 142 -10.62 13.10 5.56
N LEU A 143 -10.54 12.60 4.33
CA LEU A 143 -10.67 11.17 4.06
C LEU A 143 -9.38 10.67 3.44
N VAL A 144 -8.83 9.63 4.04
CA VAL A 144 -7.58 9.00 3.62
C VAL A 144 -7.82 7.52 3.41
N LEU A 145 -7.34 6.99 2.28
CA LEU A 145 -7.23 5.56 2.06
C LEU A 145 -5.87 5.09 2.60
N ALA A 146 -5.87 4.07 3.43
CA ALA A 146 -4.69 3.45 3.99
C ALA A 146 -4.68 1.93 3.74
N MET A 147 -3.50 1.33 3.83
CA MET A 147 -3.34 -0.10 4.08
C MET A 147 -2.97 -0.27 5.56
N VAL A 148 -3.59 -1.23 6.24
CA VAL A 148 -3.40 -1.46 7.68
C VAL A 148 -3.43 -2.94 8.00
N THR A 149 -2.66 -3.37 9.01
CA THR A 149 -2.92 -4.65 9.69
C THR A 149 -3.85 -4.43 10.87
N THR A 150 -4.34 -5.51 11.50
CA THR A 150 -5.07 -5.42 12.78
C THR A 150 -4.31 -4.63 13.84
N ARG A 151 -2.97 -4.79 13.92
CA ARG A 151 -2.14 -4.03 14.87
C ARG A 151 -2.06 -2.55 14.50
N GLY A 152 -1.97 -2.25 13.21
CA GLY A 152 -2.05 -0.89 12.69
C GLY A 152 -3.36 -0.21 13.05
N THR A 153 -4.48 -0.92 12.84
CA THR A 153 -5.83 -0.47 13.23
C THR A 153 -5.90 -0.11 14.71
N GLU A 154 -5.56 -1.03 15.60
CA GLU A 154 -5.60 -0.81 17.05
C GLU A 154 -4.71 0.35 17.50
N ALA A 155 -3.57 0.57 16.83
CA ALA A 155 -2.67 1.67 17.14
C ALA A 155 -3.22 3.02 16.67
N LEU A 156 -3.79 3.08 15.46
CA LEU A 156 -4.43 4.29 14.94
C LEU A 156 -5.67 4.68 15.74
N GLU A 157 -6.50 3.72 16.12
CA GLU A 157 -7.68 3.96 16.96
C GLU A 157 -7.28 4.50 18.34
N ARG A 158 -6.24 3.93 18.97
CA ARG A 158 -5.68 4.47 20.22
C ARG A 158 -5.08 5.86 20.06
N ALA A 159 -4.55 6.17 18.88
CA ALA A 159 -4.08 7.51 18.54
C ALA A 159 -5.23 8.48 18.21
N GLY A 160 -6.49 8.03 18.22
CA GLY A 160 -7.68 8.84 17.97
C GLY A 160 -8.05 8.98 16.50
N PHE A 161 -7.57 8.10 15.62
CA PHE A 161 -7.96 8.04 14.22
C PHE A 161 -8.90 6.85 14.00
N PRO A 162 -10.20 7.10 13.75
CA PRO A 162 -11.15 6.03 13.42
C PRO A 162 -10.74 5.31 12.14
N VAL A 163 -10.81 3.99 12.15
CA VAL A 163 -10.43 3.12 11.02
C VAL A 163 -11.65 2.32 10.59
N ASP A 164 -12.09 2.51 9.35
CA ASP A 164 -13.13 1.71 8.73
C ASP A 164 -12.50 0.72 7.75
N LEU A 165 -12.46 -0.56 8.14
CA LEU A 165 -11.83 -1.62 7.36
C LEU A 165 -12.64 -1.97 6.11
N GLN A 166 -11.95 -2.06 4.99
CA GLN A 166 -12.47 -2.50 3.69
C GLN A 166 -11.90 -3.89 3.34
N GLU A 167 -12.43 -4.52 2.29
CA GLU A 167 -12.01 -5.85 1.83
C GLU A 167 -10.49 -5.97 1.59
N LEU A 168 -10.02 -7.23 1.64
CA LEU A 168 -8.62 -7.65 1.61
C LEU A 168 -7.86 -7.11 0.38
N VAL A 169 -6.61 -6.67 0.55
CA VAL A 169 -5.79 -6.04 -0.51
C VAL A 169 -5.44 -6.99 -1.67
N ASP A 170 -5.63 -8.30 -1.53
CA ASP A 170 -4.96 -9.31 -2.36
C ASP A 170 -5.86 -10.19 -3.25
N SER A 171 -6.88 -9.60 -3.91
CA SER A 171 -7.58 -10.30 -5.00
C SER A 171 -8.05 -9.38 -6.13
N GLY A 172 -7.19 -9.17 -7.15
CA GLY A 172 -7.62 -8.78 -8.51
C GLY A 172 -7.05 -7.46 -9.07
N PRO A 173 -7.17 -7.24 -10.41
CA PRO A 173 -6.67 -6.04 -11.08
C PRO A 173 -7.33 -4.77 -10.52
N MET A 174 -6.48 -3.82 -10.18
CA MET A 174 -6.69 -2.78 -9.17
C MET A 174 -7.68 -1.67 -9.57
N ASP A 175 -7.91 -1.42 -10.85
CA ASP A 175 -8.70 -0.25 -11.28
C ASP A 175 -10.21 -0.52 -11.30
N ASP A 176 -10.63 -1.72 -11.69
CA ASP A 176 -12.04 -2.01 -11.88
C ASP A 176 -12.78 -2.32 -10.57
N ALA A 177 -12.11 -2.95 -9.62
CA ALA A 177 -12.69 -3.20 -8.30
C ALA A 177 -12.79 -1.92 -7.47
N GLU A 178 -11.76 -1.06 -7.50
CA GLU A 178 -11.76 0.24 -6.83
C GLU A 178 -12.77 1.21 -7.44
N ARG A 179 -12.90 1.20 -8.78
CA ARG A 179 -13.95 1.93 -9.49
C ARG A 179 -15.34 1.44 -9.08
N ARG A 180 -15.61 0.13 -9.12
CA ARG A 180 -16.90 -0.43 -8.71
C ARG A 180 -17.23 -0.13 -7.24
N ALA A 181 -16.24 -0.19 -6.35
CA ALA A 181 -16.44 0.11 -4.93
C ALA A 181 -16.73 1.61 -4.70
N SER A 182 -16.01 2.49 -5.40
CA SER A 182 -16.25 3.94 -5.35
C SER A 182 -17.62 4.30 -5.94
N GLU A 183 -17.98 3.73 -7.10
CA GLU A 183 -19.29 3.86 -7.73
C GLU A 183 -20.41 3.35 -6.81
N LYS A 184 -20.20 2.21 -6.14
CA LYS A 184 -21.16 1.66 -5.17
C LYS A 184 -21.32 2.57 -3.96
N PHE A 185 -20.24 3.08 -3.39
CA PHE A 185 -20.31 4.01 -2.25
C PHE A 185 -21.08 5.28 -2.60
N ILE A 186 -20.81 5.86 -3.78
CA ILE A 186 -21.54 7.02 -4.30
C ILE A 186 -23.02 6.68 -4.53
N SER A 187 -23.29 5.52 -5.12
CA SER A 187 -24.65 5.03 -5.34
C SER A 187 -25.42 4.83 -4.04
N ASP A 188 -24.79 4.27 -3.01
CA ASP A 188 -25.40 4.08 -1.69
C ASP A 188 -25.71 5.43 -1.03
N LEU A 189 -24.81 6.42 -1.14
CA LEU A 189 -25.06 7.77 -0.61
C LEU A 189 -26.22 8.47 -1.34
N LEU A 190 -26.27 8.39 -2.66
CA LEU A 190 -27.37 8.92 -3.47
C LEU A 190 -28.70 8.23 -3.12
N ALA A 191 -28.69 6.91 -2.97
CA ALA A 191 -29.88 6.12 -2.61
C ALA A 191 -30.41 6.46 -1.21
N ARG A 192 -29.52 6.79 -0.26
CA ARG A 192 -29.91 7.27 1.09
C ARG A 192 -30.33 8.74 1.12
N GLY A 193 -30.22 9.48 0.01
CA GLY A 193 -30.44 10.93 -0.03
C GLY A 193 -29.40 11.71 0.77
N GLU A 194 -28.22 11.10 0.99
CA GLU A 194 -27.10 11.67 1.73
C GLU A 194 -26.10 12.37 0.81
N ALA A 195 -26.23 12.25 -0.51
CA ALA A 195 -25.43 12.95 -1.50
C ALA A 195 -26.30 13.59 -2.58
N VAL A 196 -25.77 14.65 -3.21
CA VAL A 196 -26.30 15.27 -4.44
C VAL A 196 -25.15 15.53 -5.41
N TYR A 197 -25.42 15.69 -6.71
CA TYR A 197 -24.38 16.13 -7.64
C TYR A 197 -24.07 17.62 -7.48
N GLU A 198 -22.87 18.03 -7.86
CA GLU A 198 -22.48 19.44 -7.86
C GLU A 198 -23.41 20.26 -8.76
N GLY A 199 -24.02 21.29 -8.19
CA GLY A 199 -25.03 22.13 -8.85
C GLY A 199 -26.48 21.75 -8.55
N GLU A 200 -26.74 20.58 -7.92
CA GLU A 200 -28.07 20.21 -7.45
C GLU A 200 -28.38 20.83 -6.08
N GLU A 201 -29.67 21.08 -5.80
CA GLU A 201 -30.12 21.69 -4.55
C GLU A 201 -30.01 20.68 -3.39
N PRO A 202 -29.19 20.97 -2.36
CA PRO A 202 -29.04 20.07 -1.20
C PRO A 202 -30.32 20.00 -0.40
N THR A 203 -30.67 18.79 0.04
CA THR A 203 -31.72 18.57 1.04
C THR A 203 -31.15 18.65 2.46
N PRO A 204 -32.00 18.76 3.52
CA PRO A 204 -31.53 18.70 4.91
C PRO A 204 -30.80 17.41 5.31
N ARG A 205 -30.92 16.34 4.50
CA ARG A 205 -30.20 15.07 4.70
C ARG A 205 -28.90 14.97 3.90
N THR A 206 -28.69 15.91 2.98
CA THR A 206 -27.52 15.92 2.10
C THR A 206 -26.29 16.20 2.91
N THR A 207 -25.45 15.19 3.08
CA THR A 207 -24.17 15.31 3.76
C THR A 207 -23.03 15.38 2.77
N HIS A 208 -23.21 15.06 1.49
CA HIS A 208 -22.14 14.98 0.49
C HIS A 208 -22.54 15.63 -0.85
N VAL A 209 -21.53 16.09 -1.59
CA VAL A 209 -21.60 16.56 -2.98
C VAL A 209 -20.71 15.65 -3.83
N VAL A 210 -21.26 15.17 -4.94
CA VAL A 210 -20.57 14.37 -5.94
C VAL A 210 -20.13 15.29 -7.08
N THR A 211 -18.83 15.30 -7.41
CA THR A 211 -18.29 16.03 -8.57
C THR A 211 -17.86 15.02 -9.63
N SER A 212 -18.15 15.33 -10.90
CA SER A 212 -17.60 14.58 -12.04
C SER A 212 -16.35 15.29 -12.52
N GLU A 213 -15.24 14.57 -12.59
CA GLU A 213 -14.00 15.02 -13.21
C GLU A 213 -14.09 14.87 -14.74
N ASP A 214 -13.20 15.57 -15.46
CA ASP A 214 -13.15 15.58 -16.94
C ASP A 214 -12.85 14.21 -17.56
N ASP A 215 -12.27 13.30 -16.78
CA ASP A 215 -11.97 11.91 -17.18
C ASP A 215 -13.14 10.95 -16.91
N GLY A 216 -14.30 11.46 -16.47
CA GLY A 216 -15.49 10.68 -16.14
C GLY A 216 -15.46 10.02 -14.75
N ARG A 217 -14.43 10.30 -13.95
CA ARG A 217 -14.35 9.82 -12.57
C ARG A 217 -15.23 10.65 -11.66
N LEU A 218 -15.92 9.98 -10.74
CA LEU A 218 -16.71 10.64 -9.71
C LEU A 218 -15.91 10.80 -8.42
N THR A 219 -15.94 11.99 -7.84
CA THR A 219 -15.36 12.30 -6.52
C THR A 219 -16.47 12.73 -5.56
N VAL A 220 -16.30 12.45 -4.27
CA VAL A 220 -17.27 12.81 -3.22
C VAL A 220 -16.63 13.71 -2.18
N ARG A 221 -17.34 14.79 -1.85
CA ARG A 221 -16.96 15.77 -0.81
C ARG A 221 -18.10 15.96 0.18
N ARG A 222 -17.84 15.80 1.48
CA ARG A 222 -18.84 16.07 2.52
C ARG A 222 -19.14 17.57 2.64
N LEU A 223 -20.41 17.96 2.67
CA LEU A 223 -20.88 19.30 3.04
C LEU A 223 -20.67 19.54 4.53
N ARG A 224 -20.20 20.74 4.88
CA ARG A 224 -20.16 21.22 6.26
C ARG A 224 -21.32 22.18 6.46
N PHE A 225 -22.32 21.80 7.25
CA PHE A 225 -23.32 22.76 7.76
C PHE A 225 -22.69 23.49 8.95
N ARG A 226 -22.71 24.83 8.91
CA ARG A 226 -22.36 25.67 10.06
C ARG A 226 -23.57 25.86 10.96
#